data_AF-A0A455AXU9-F1
#
_entry.id   AF-A0A455AXU9-F1
#
_cell.length_a   1.000
_cell.length_b   1.000
_cell.length_c   1.000
_cell.angle_alpha   90.00
_cell.angle_beta   90.00
_cell.angle_gamma   90.00
#
_symmetry.space_group_name_H-M   'P 1'
#
loop_
_entity.id
_entity.type
_entity.pdbx_description
1 polymer ?
#
loop_
_entity_poly.entity_id
_entity_poly.type
_entity_poly.pdbx_seq_one_letter_code
_entity_poly.pdbx_strand_id
1 'polypeptide(L)'
;MLDEHDFEVRGDVVNGRNHQGPKRARESRDRKIFKGLEICCYGPFTNMPTDQLEWMVHLCGASVVKEPSSFTLSQGTQPVVVVQPDAWTEGGGFHVIGQMCEAPVVTREWVLDSVALCQCQELDTYLIPQVPQSCY
;
A
#
# COMPACT_ATOMS: atom_id res chain seq x y z
N MET A 1 8.21 22.51 -29.04
CA MET A 1 7.99 21.48 -27.99
C MET A 1 9.01 20.38 -28.23
N LEU A 2 9.76 19.99 -27.20
CA LEU A 2 10.67 18.83 -27.25
C LEU A 2 9.90 17.57 -26.84
N ASP A 3 10.44 16.39 -27.14
CA ASP A 3 9.85 15.11 -26.75
C ASP A 3 10.01 14.87 -25.24
N GLU A 4 8.90 14.60 -24.53
CA GLU A 4 8.90 14.36 -23.09
C GLU A 4 9.69 13.10 -22.68
N HIS A 5 9.88 12.13 -23.58
CA HIS A 5 10.62 10.89 -23.28
C HIS A 5 12.08 11.16 -22.93
N ASP A 6 12.69 12.20 -23.51
CA ASP A 6 14.08 12.59 -23.23
C ASP A 6 14.26 13.14 -21.80
N PHE A 7 13.16 13.63 -21.22
CA PHE A 7 13.12 14.27 -19.90
C PHE A 7 12.33 13.46 -18.86
N GLU A 8 11.92 12.22 -19.20
CA GLU A 8 11.18 11.35 -18.29
C GLU A 8 12.00 11.02 -17.04
N VAL A 9 11.37 11.14 -15.87
CA VAL A 9 12.00 10.85 -14.58
C VAL A 9 12.37 9.38 -14.51
N ARG A 10 13.64 9.10 -14.16
CA ARG A 10 14.21 7.75 -14.18
C ARG A 10 14.25 7.07 -12.83
N GLY A 11 14.15 7.82 -11.74
CA GLY A 11 14.13 7.25 -10.41
C GLY A 11 14.07 8.30 -9.31
N ASP A 12 14.19 7.85 -8.08
CA ASP A 12 14.13 8.69 -6.88
C ASP A 12 15.27 8.37 -5.89
N VAL A 13 15.29 9.08 -4.77
CA VAL A 13 16.38 8.99 -3.76
C VAL A 13 16.27 7.77 -2.84
N VAL A 14 15.12 7.08 -2.82
CA VAL A 14 14.82 5.95 -1.93
C VAL A 14 14.90 4.62 -2.71
N ASN A 15 14.16 4.53 -3.82
CA ASN A 15 13.98 3.32 -4.62
C ASN A 15 15.04 3.13 -5.71
N GLY A 16 15.99 4.06 -5.81
CA GLY A 16 17.13 4.01 -6.72
C GLY A 16 17.04 5.01 -7.88
N ARG A 17 18.20 5.43 -8.38
CA ARG A 17 18.30 6.56 -9.31
C ARG A 17 17.86 6.28 -10.75
N ASN A 18 17.57 5.02 -11.08
CA ASN A 18 17.30 4.59 -12.46
C ASN A 18 16.33 3.40 -12.55
N HIS A 19 15.37 3.30 -11.64
CA HIS A 19 14.41 2.19 -11.66
C HIS A 19 13.38 2.27 -12.78
N GLN A 20 13.18 3.40 -13.48
CA GLN A 20 12.25 3.54 -14.63
C GLN A 20 10.78 3.27 -14.27
N GLY A 21 10.38 3.61 -13.04
CA GLY A 21 9.00 3.43 -12.55
C GLY A 21 7.94 4.16 -13.36
N PRO A 22 8.09 5.47 -13.64
CA PRO A 22 7.14 6.23 -14.45
C PRO A 22 6.94 5.63 -15.85
N LYS A 23 8.05 5.23 -16.49
CA LYS A 23 8.04 4.55 -17.79
C LYS A 23 7.21 3.27 -17.75
N ARG A 24 7.46 2.40 -16.75
CA ARG A 24 6.67 1.16 -16.55
C ARG A 24 5.19 1.44 -16.35
N ALA A 25 4.84 2.46 -15.56
CA ALA A 25 3.45 2.82 -15.31
C ALA A 25 2.73 3.29 -16.59
N ARG A 26 3.42 4.06 -17.43
CA ARG A 26 2.89 4.52 -18.73
C ARG A 26 2.63 3.35 -19.68
N GLU A 27 3.51 2.34 -19.68
CA GLU A 27 3.48 1.19 -20.59
C GLU A 27 2.54 0.07 -20.11
N SER A 28 2.32 -0.06 -18.80
CA SER A 28 1.59 -1.20 -18.19
C SER A 28 0.14 -0.88 -17.80
N ARG A 29 -0.56 -0.04 -18.58
CA ARG A 29 -1.91 0.45 -18.22
C ARG A 29 -2.93 -0.65 -17.95
N ASP A 30 -2.82 -1.76 -18.68
CA ASP A 30 -3.75 -2.89 -18.56
C ASP A 30 -3.41 -3.86 -17.41
N ARG A 31 -2.19 -3.74 -16.85
CA ARG A 31 -1.66 -4.61 -15.79
C ARG A 31 -1.38 -3.80 -14.53
N LYS A 32 -2.47 -3.51 -13.82
CA LYS A 32 -2.47 -2.75 -12.56
C LYS A 32 -1.82 -3.55 -11.43
N ILE A 33 -0.90 -2.92 -10.70
CA ILE A 33 -0.02 -3.58 -9.72
C ILE A 33 -0.75 -4.12 -8.49
N PHE A 34 -1.88 -3.53 -8.11
CA PHE A 34 -2.69 -3.98 -6.97
C PHE A 34 -4.00 -4.63 -7.40
N LYS A 35 -4.09 -5.08 -8.66
CA LYS A 35 -5.28 -5.77 -9.15
C LYS A 35 -5.51 -7.05 -8.32
N GLY A 36 -6.72 -7.21 -7.80
CA GLY A 36 -7.09 -8.35 -6.97
C GLY A 36 -6.77 -8.16 -5.48
N LEU A 37 -6.28 -6.99 -5.08
CA LEU A 37 -6.10 -6.65 -3.67
C LEU A 37 -7.28 -5.83 -3.15
N GLU A 38 -7.65 -6.09 -1.90
CA GLU A 38 -8.47 -5.21 -1.08
C GLU A 38 -7.55 -4.51 -0.08
N ILE A 39 -7.50 -3.19 -0.10
CA ILE A 39 -6.58 -2.42 0.73
C ILE A 39 -7.37 -1.52 1.68
N CYS A 40 -7.08 -1.65 2.97
CA CYS A 40 -7.58 -0.76 4.02
C CYS A 40 -6.46 0.17 4.50
N CYS A 41 -6.57 1.46 4.23
CA CYS A 41 -5.64 2.47 4.75
C CYS A 41 -6.12 2.89 6.16
N TYR A 42 -5.58 2.24 7.19
CA TYR A 42 -6.14 2.29 8.53
C TYR A 42 -5.33 3.17 9.48
N GLY A 43 -6.06 4.03 10.21
CA GLY A 43 -5.49 4.91 11.22
C GLY A 43 -4.99 6.26 10.66
N PRO A 44 -4.25 7.01 11.50
CA PRO A 44 -3.70 8.30 11.10
C PRO A 44 -2.56 8.14 10.11
N PHE A 45 -2.44 9.13 9.22
CA PHE A 45 -1.31 9.31 8.32
C PHE A 45 -0.83 10.75 8.41
N THR A 46 0.49 10.97 8.31
CA THR A 46 1.08 12.30 8.28
C THR A 46 1.54 12.66 6.88
N ASN A 47 1.51 13.95 6.55
CA ASN A 47 1.92 14.53 5.26
C ASN A 47 1.11 14.09 4.03
N MET A 48 0.23 13.10 4.16
CA MET A 48 -0.67 12.62 3.12
C MET A 48 -2.03 12.29 3.75
N PRO A 49 -3.12 12.96 3.35
CA PRO A 49 -4.46 12.59 3.76
C PRO A 49 -4.82 11.15 3.35
N THR A 50 -5.59 10.44 4.18
CA THR A 50 -5.95 9.05 3.95
C THR A 50 -6.68 8.85 2.61
N ASP A 51 -7.57 9.77 2.23
CA ASP A 51 -8.30 9.73 0.96
C ASP A 51 -7.37 9.80 -0.26
N GLN A 52 -6.24 10.51 -0.16
CA GLN A 52 -5.25 10.57 -1.23
C GLN A 52 -4.47 9.26 -1.35
N LEU A 53 -4.13 8.64 -0.22
CA LEU A 53 -3.49 7.32 -0.22
C LEU A 53 -4.43 6.23 -0.77
N GLU A 54 -5.69 6.26 -0.34
CA GLU A 54 -6.75 5.40 -0.87
C GLU A 54 -6.94 5.59 -2.38
N TRP A 55 -6.97 6.84 -2.84
CA TRP A 55 -7.10 7.13 -4.25
C TRP A 55 -5.91 6.62 -5.06
N MET A 56 -4.70 6.71 -4.52
CA MET A 56 -3.48 6.19 -5.14
C MET A 56 -3.56 4.66 -5.34
N VAL A 57 -3.93 3.91 -4.30
CA VAL A 57 -4.05 2.44 -4.42
C VAL A 57 -5.21 2.04 -5.35
N HIS A 58 -6.30 2.82 -5.38
CA HIS A 58 -7.40 2.61 -6.31
C HIS A 58 -6.96 2.78 -7.78
N LEU A 59 -6.21 3.85 -8.09
CA LEU A 59 -5.64 4.06 -9.44
C LEU A 59 -4.67 2.94 -9.86
N CYS A 60 -4.07 2.28 -8.87
CA CYS A 60 -3.20 1.12 -9.02
C CYS A 60 -3.94 -0.22 -9.06
N GLY A 61 -5.29 -0.21 -9.05
CA GLY A 61 -6.14 -1.37 -9.29
C GLY A 61 -6.71 -2.05 -8.05
N ALA A 62 -6.48 -1.52 -6.85
CA ALA A 62 -7.02 -2.07 -5.62
C ALA A 62 -8.51 -1.71 -5.43
N SER A 63 -9.22 -2.58 -4.70
CA SER A 63 -10.48 -2.22 -4.06
C SER A 63 -10.17 -1.57 -2.71
N VAL A 64 -10.74 -0.40 -2.43
CA VAL A 64 -10.51 0.32 -1.16
C VAL A 64 -11.54 -0.10 -0.12
N VAL A 65 -11.07 -0.49 1.06
CA VAL A 65 -11.89 -0.90 2.19
C VAL A 65 -11.73 0.11 3.32
N LYS A 66 -12.84 0.57 3.90
CA LYS A 66 -12.83 1.63 4.92
C LYS A 66 -12.48 1.14 6.32
N GLU A 67 -12.87 -0.09 6.64
CA GLU A 67 -12.60 -0.69 7.95
C GLU A 67 -12.14 -2.14 7.78
N PRO A 68 -11.20 -2.64 8.62
CA PRO A 68 -10.71 -4.01 8.51
C PRO A 68 -11.81 -5.09 8.62
N SER A 69 -12.88 -4.80 9.36
CA SER A 69 -14.07 -5.67 9.48
C SER A 69 -14.88 -5.80 8.18
N SER A 70 -14.65 -4.92 7.20
CA SER A 70 -15.42 -4.83 5.96
C SER A 70 -14.73 -5.51 4.76
N PHE A 71 -13.63 -6.24 4.98
CA PHE A 71 -13.01 -7.03 3.92
C PHE A 71 -13.99 -8.06 3.37
N THR A 72 -14.14 -8.09 2.04
CA THR A 72 -14.90 -9.15 1.40
C THR A 72 -13.96 -10.33 1.24
N LEU A 73 -13.96 -11.26 2.20
CA LEU A 73 -13.15 -12.51 2.18
C LEU A 73 -13.62 -13.48 1.07
N SER A 74 -13.86 -12.95 -0.12
CA SER A 74 -14.32 -13.65 -1.31
C SER A 74 -13.17 -14.42 -1.94
N GLN A 75 -13.49 -15.53 -2.61
CA GLN A 75 -12.48 -16.33 -3.31
C GLN A 75 -11.89 -15.52 -4.48
N GLY A 76 -10.71 -14.94 -4.26
CA GLY A 76 -9.93 -14.27 -5.30
C GLY A 76 -9.41 -12.88 -4.94
N THR A 77 -9.84 -12.30 -3.82
CA THR A 77 -9.28 -11.04 -3.30
C THR A 77 -8.33 -11.31 -2.14
N GLN A 78 -7.22 -10.58 -2.08
CA GLN A 78 -6.27 -10.64 -0.99
C GLN A 78 -6.37 -9.36 -0.14
N PRO A 79 -6.78 -9.46 1.13
CA PRO A 79 -6.88 -8.29 1.99
C PRO A 79 -5.49 -7.84 2.47
N VAL A 80 -5.28 -6.53 2.58
CA VAL A 80 -4.05 -5.93 3.14
C VAL A 80 -4.45 -4.70 3.95
N VAL A 81 -3.93 -4.58 5.17
CA VAL A 81 -4.08 -3.37 5.97
C VAL A 81 -2.78 -2.57 5.90
N VAL A 82 -2.90 -1.29 5.54
CA VAL A 82 -1.79 -0.35 5.46
C VAL A 82 -1.92 0.64 6.61
N VAL A 83 -0.84 0.81 7.38
CA VAL A 83 -0.80 1.78 8.48
C VAL A 83 0.50 2.58 8.43
N GLN A 84 0.54 3.72 9.12
CA GLN A 84 1.76 4.49 9.31
C GLN A 84 2.11 4.55 10.81
N PRO A 85 3.00 3.68 11.34
CA PRO A 85 3.23 3.55 12.78
C PRO A 85 3.66 4.84 13.49
N ASP A 86 4.51 5.66 12.85
CA ASP A 86 5.02 6.92 13.40
C ASP A 86 3.96 8.02 13.50
N ALA A 87 2.81 7.85 12.84
CA ALA A 87 1.67 8.76 12.95
C ALA A 87 0.79 8.48 14.18
N TRP A 88 0.97 7.33 14.85
CA TRP A 88 0.20 6.98 16.03
C TRP A 88 0.82 7.60 17.29
N THR A 89 -0.03 8.03 18.22
CA THR A 89 0.42 8.45 19.55
C THR A 89 0.89 7.24 20.37
N GLU A 90 1.70 7.47 21.41
CA GLU A 90 2.12 6.40 22.33
C GLU A 90 0.91 5.59 22.84
N GLY A 91 1.00 4.26 22.76
CA GLY A 91 -0.11 3.35 23.05
C GLY A 91 -1.08 3.10 21.88
N GLY A 92 -0.74 3.57 20.68
CA GLY A 92 -1.52 3.34 19.47
C GLY A 92 -1.75 1.85 19.17
N GLY A 93 -3.02 1.43 19.13
CA GLY A 93 -3.46 0.04 19.01
C GLY A 93 -3.22 -0.63 17.64
N PHE A 94 -2.26 -0.19 16.84
CA PHE A 94 -2.03 -0.78 15.51
C PHE A 94 -1.48 -2.22 15.58
N HIS A 95 -0.93 -2.64 16.72
CA HIS A 95 -0.48 -4.02 16.96
C HIS A 95 -1.62 -5.02 17.24
N VAL A 96 -2.85 -4.54 17.48
CA VAL A 96 -4.02 -5.41 17.72
C VAL A 96 -4.95 -5.48 16.51
N ILE A 97 -4.60 -4.85 15.38
CA ILE A 97 -5.41 -4.91 14.15
C ILE A 97 -5.55 -6.34 13.65
N GLY A 98 -4.50 -7.17 13.78
CA GLY A 98 -4.55 -8.59 13.45
C GLY A 98 -5.59 -9.38 14.26
N GLN A 99 -6.11 -8.83 15.37
CA GLN A 99 -7.21 -9.42 16.11
C GLN A 99 -8.60 -9.09 15.51
N MET A 100 -8.68 -8.08 14.64
CA MET A 100 -9.91 -7.64 13.99
C MET A 100 -10.14 -8.33 12.63
N CYS A 101 -9.06 -8.70 11.94
CA CYS A 101 -9.09 -9.39 10.65
C CYS A 101 -7.83 -10.23 10.42
N GLU A 102 -7.96 -11.37 9.73
CA GLU A 102 -6.83 -12.20 9.30
C GLU A 102 -6.12 -11.65 8.06
N ALA A 103 -5.85 -10.34 8.03
CA ALA A 103 -5.16 -9.67 6.95
C ALA A 103 -3.72 -9.27 7.37
N PRO A 104 -2.73 -9.37 6.47
CA PRO A 104 -1.39 -8.82 6.71
C PRO A 104 -1.48 -7.31 6.97
N VAL A 105 -0.79 -6.87 8.01
CA VAL A 105 -0.65 -5.46 8.37
C VAL A 105 0.74 -5.01 7.94
N VAL A 106 0.81 -4.04 7.03
CA VAL A 106 2.07 -3.50 6.49
C VAL A 106 2.19 -2.00 6.73
N THR A 107 3.43 -1.51 6.70
CA THR A 107 3.68 -0.08 6.75
C THR A 107 3.27 0.62 5.45
N ARG A 108 3.06 1.94 5.51
CA ARG A 108 2.74 2.80 4.34
C ARG A 108 3.77 2.66 3.23
N GLU A 109 5.03 2.41 3.58
CA GLU A 109 6.16 2.30 2.65
C GLU A 109 5.94 1.18 1.62
N TRP A 110 5.22 0.10 1.97
CA TRP A 110 4.87 -0.94 0.99
C TRP A 110 4.09 -0.37 -0.20
N VAL A 111 3.14 0.53 0.05
CA VAL A 111 2.39 1.22 -1.02
C VAL A 111 3.31 2.14 -1.79
N LEU A 112 4.09 2.97 -1.11
CA LEU A 112 4.92 4.01 -1.74
C LEU A 112 6.00 3.41 -2.62
N ASP A 113 6.71 2.40 -2.15
CA ASP A 113 7.77 1.73 -2.89
C ASP A 113 7.19 0.93 -4.06
N SER A 114 6.05 0.26 -3.85
CA SER A 114 5.35 -0.45 -4.93
C SER A 114 4.91 0.49 -6.06
N VAL A 115 4.41 1.68 -5.71
CA VAL A 115 3.98 2.70 -6.67
C VAL A 115 5.17 3.34 -7.36
N ALA A 116 6.21 3.72 -6.61
CA ALA A 116 7.43 4.32 -7.16
C ALA A 116 8.11 3.40 -8.17
N LEU A 117 8.16 2.10 -7.88
CA LEU A 117 8.70 1.09 -8.79
C LEU A 117 7.67 0.62 -9.82
N CYS A 118 6.40 1.00 -9.73
CA CYS A 118 5.31 0.44 -10.52
C CYS A 118 5.39 -1.11 -10.57
N GLN A 119 5.54 -1.72 -9.40
CA GLN A 119 5.64 -3.16 -9.21
C GLN A 119 5.17 -3.50 -7.79
N CYS A 120 4.24 -4.44 -7.65
CA CYS A 120 3.79 -4.91 -6.34
C CYS A 120 4.96 -5.54 -5.58
N GLN A 121 5.38 -4.94 -4.47
CA GLN A 121 6.45 -5.47 -3.62
C GLN A 121 5.94 -6.65 -2.79
N GLU A 122 6.87 -7.52 -2.38
CA GLU A 122 6.58 -8.57 -1.40
C GLU A 122 6.29 -7.96 -0.03
N LEU A 123 5.29 -8.52 0.67
CA LEU A 123 4.81 -7.95 1.94
C LEU A 123 5.82 -8.12 3.07
N ASP A 124 6.61 -9.21 3.08
CA ASP A 124 7.45 -9.65 4.20
C ASP A 124 8.38 -8.58 4.76
N THR A 125 8.92 -7.72 3.89
CA THR A 125 9.84 -6.64 4.29
C THR A 125 9.14 -5.49 5.02
N TYR A 126 7.82 -5.39 4.87
CA TYR A 126 7.00 -4.29 5.36
C TYR A 126 6.00 -4.72 6.44
N LEU A 127 5.97 -6.01 6.80
CA LEU A 127 5.05 -6.54 7.80
C LEU A 127 5.30 -5.91 9.17
N ILE A 128 4.20 -5.51 9.81
CA ILE A 128 4.20 -5.03 11.19
C ILE A 128 3.77 -6.18 12.09
N PRO A 129 4.61 -6.58 13.08
CA PRO A 129 4.26 -7.62 14.03
C PRO A 129 2.93 -7.32 14.74
N GLN A 130 2.02 -8.28 14.68
CA GLN A 130 0.71 -8.23 15.34
C GLN A 130 0.71 -9.11 16.59
N VAL A 131 -0.03 -8.68 17.62
CA VAL A 131 -0.28 -9.50 18.81
C VAL A 131 -1.31 -10.57 18.44
N PRO A 132 -0.99 -11.87 18.59
CA PRO A 132 -1.96 -12.94 18.34
C PRO A 132 -3.22 -12.75 19.19
N GLN A 133 -4.39 -13.17 18.70
CA GLN A 133 -5.54 -13.33 19.57
C GLN A 133 -5.21 -14.39 20.64
N SER A 134 -5.24 -13.99 21.92
CA SER A 134 -5.24 -14.95 23.02
C SER A 134 -6.55 -15.74 22.96
N CYS A 135 -6.47 -17.03 22.63
CA CYS A 135 -7.59 -17.96 22.77
C CYS A 135 -7.87 -18.11 24.27
N TYR A 136 -9.04 -17.66 24.73
CA TYR A 136 -9.59 -17.96 26.06
C TYR A 136 -10.57 -19.13 25.97
#